data_AF-A0A2P8HWH3-F1
#
_entry.id   AF-A0A2P8HWH3-F1
#
_cell.length_a   1.000
_cell.length_b   1.000
_cell.length_c   1.000
_cell.angle_alpha   90.00
_cell.angle_beta   90.00
_cell.angle_gamma   90.00
#
_symmetry.space_group_name_H-M   'P 1'
#
loop_
_entity.id
_entity.type
_entity.pdbx_description
1 polymer ?
#
loop_
_entity_poly.entity_id
_entity_poly.type
_entity_poly.pdbx_seq_one_letter_code
_entity_poly.pdbx_strand_id
1 'polypeptide(L)'
;MQKPLVITTIALALFIFTGCNPESGDNLDNDLQHLTYDGNDEGELLDGTPMDQREQDAQIYRAYGTFISKHTRDVQKLNDLLGEEGEVSHEVSEHLQKMSKDVDQQLDEKIPNSLQPLHDILAVQITEISSMQESVEDCLNAGVDASCSSAELHYENLRTDANRLENTFEQADFHRAP
;
A
#
# COMPACT_ATOMS: atom_id res chain seq x y z
N MET A 1 -55.23 -25.77 -14.59
CA MET A 1 -53.98 -26.56 -14.55
C MET A 1 -52.94 -25.74 -13.80
N GLN A 2 -52.62 -26.16 -12.58
CA GLN A 2 -51.58 -25.58 -11.73
C GLN A 2 -50.22 -26.16 -12.11
N LYS A 3 -49.18 -25.33 -12.08
CA LYS A 3 -47.78 -25.72 -11.85
C LYS A 3 -47.19 -24.70 -10.86
N PRO A 4 -46.74 -25.11 -9.66
CA PRO A 4 -45.95 -24.22 -8.81
C PRO A 4 -44.48 -24.28 -9.25
N LEU A 5 -43.90 -23.11 -9.53
CA LEU A 5 -42.47 -22.93 -9.67
C LEU A 5 -41.88 -22.71 -8.27
N VAL A 6 -41.06 -23.67 -7.85
CA VAL A 6 -40.26 -23.62 -6.63
C VAL A 6 -39.13 -22.61 -6.87
N ILE A 7 -39.13 -21.51 -6.12
CA ILE A 7 -37.94 -20.65 -5.98
C ILE A 7 -37.56 -20.70 -4.50
N THR A 8 -36.47 -21.43 -4.26
CA THR A 8 -35.84 -21.67 -2.97
C THR A 8 -35.33 -20.36 -2.38
N THR A 9 -35.84 -20.00 -1.21
CA THR A 9 -35.39 -18.87 -0.40
C THR A 9 -34.00 -19.18 0.15
N ILE A 10 -32.97 -18.47 -0.31
CA ILE A 10 -31.65 -18.50 0.32
C ILE A 10 -31.66 -17.45 1.44
N ALA A 11 -31.58 -17.92 2.67
CA ALA A 11 -31.54 -17.10 3.87
C ALA A 11 -30.23 -16.29 3.92
N LEU A 12 -30.39 -14.98 4.06
CA LEU A 12 -29.34 -14.01 4.34
C LEU A 12 -28.91 -14.18 5.82
N ALA A 13 -27.73 -14.75 6.06
CA ALA A 13 -27.15 -14.82 7.39
C ALA A 13 -26.38 -13.52 7.68
N LEU A 14 -27.03 -12.62 8.43
CA LEU A 14 -26.39 -11.51 9.14
C LEU A 14 -25.52 -12.06 10.27
N PHE A 15 -24.21 -11.84 10.22
CA PHE A 15 -23.36 -11.91 11.41
C PHE A 15 -23.08 -10.49 11.92
N ILE A 16 -23.89 -10.08 12.90
CA ILE A 16 -23.57 -9.01 13.84
C ILE A 16 -23.01 -9.70 15.07
N PHE A 17 -21.72 -9.51 15.37
CA PHE A 17 -21.20 -9.71 16.72
C PHE A 17 -20.75 -8.36 17.26
N THR A 18 -21.67 -7.70 17.94
CA THR A 18 -21.35 -6.76 19.01
C THR A 18 -20.93 -7.57 20.24
N GLY A 19 -19.71 -7.34 20.71
CA GLY A 19 -19.21 -7.87 21.97
C GLY A 19 -18.19 -6.90 22.58
N CYS A 20 -18.66 -5.71 22.97
CA CYS A 20 -17.97 -4.91 23.97
C CYS A 20 -18.05 -5.66 25.31
N ASN A 21 -16.92 -6.07 25.86
CA ASN A 21 -16.80 -6.36 27.29
C ASN A 21 -15.65 -5.49 27.85
N PRO A 22 -15.92 -4.59 28.81
CA PRO A 22 -14.92 -3.68 29.36
C PRO A 22 -14.40 -4.21 30.70
N GLU A 23 -13.31 -4.99 30.71
CA GLU A 23 -12.57 -5.30 31.94
C GLU A 23 -11.24 -6.01 31.61
N SER A 24 -10.18 -5.22 31.43
CA SER A 24 -8.80 -5.56 31.82
C SER A 24 -7.89 -4.37 31.51
N GLY A 25 -8.15 -3.25 32.19
CA GLY A 25 -7.03 -2.41 32.60
C GLY A 25 -6.33 -3.14 33.72
N ASP A 26 -5.16 -3.71 33.44
CA ASP A 26 -3.98 -3.59 34.30
C ASP A 26 -2.82 -4.43 33.75
N ASN A 27 -1.65 -3.80 33.78
CA ASN A 27 -0.31 -4.38 33.69
C ASN A 27 0.28 -4.65 32.30
N LEU A 28 0.42 -3.59 31.51
CA LEU A 28 1.40 -3.54 30.41
C LEU A 28 2.88 -3.52 30.91
N ASP A 29 3.10 -3.33 32.22
CA ASP A 29 4.44 -3.17 32.81
C ASP A 29 4.99 -4.44 33.50
N ASN A 30 4.22 -5.53 33.62
CA ASN A 30 4.66 -6.73 34.36
C ASN A 30 5.10 -7.92 33.47
N ASP A 31 4.87 -7.86 32.15
CA ASP A 31 5.35 -8.90 31.22
C ASP A 31 6.77 -8.61 30.68
N LEU A 32 7.36 -7.47 31.05
CA LEU A 32 8.71 -7.07 30.61
C LEU A 32 9.86 -7.53 31.52
N GLN A 33 9.60 -8.37 32.55
CA GLN A 33 10.63 -8.72 33.56
C GLN A 33 10.93 -10.21 33.77
N HIS A 34 10.49 -11.12 32.90
CA HIS A 34 10.87 -12.54 33.01
C HIS A 34 11.41 -13.19 31.74
N LEU A 35 12.35 -12.52 31.08
CA LEU A 35 13.34 -13.20 30.23
C LEU A 35 14.75 -12.92 30.76
N THR A 36 15.00 -13.37 31.99
CA THR A 36 16.36 -13.70 32.42
C THR A 36 16.83 -14.86 31.54
N TYR A 37 17.70 -14.51 30.60
CA TYR A 37 18.37 -15.40 29.65
C TYR A 37 19.20 -16.42 30.45
N ASP A 38 18.66 -17.62 30.65
CA ASP A 38 19.44 -18.73 31.21
C ASP A 38 20.13 -19.43 30.05
N GLY A 39 21.44 -19.22 29.96
CA GLY A 39 22.29 -19.73 28.90
C GLY A 39 22.44 -21.23 29.00
N ASN A 40 21.59 -21.97 28.31
CA ASN A 40 21.84 -23.28 27.71
C ASN A 40 20.52 -23.84 27.21
N ASP A 41 20.18 -23.57 25.96
CA ASP A 41 19.52 -24.56 25.15
C ASP A 41 19.82 -24.24 23.69
N GLU A 42 20.34 -25.25 22.99
CA GLU A 42 20.50 -25.27 21.55
C GLU A 42 19.09 -25.21 20.93
N GLY A 43 18.53 -24.01 20.86
CA GLY A 43 17.31 -23.76 20.12
C GLY A 43 17.61 -24.03 18.66
N GLU A 44 17.16 -25.19 18.16
CA GLU A 44 17.11 -25.47 16.73
C GLU A 44 16.45 -24.30 16.02
N LEU A 45 17.26 -23.51 15.32
CA LEU A 45 16.85 -22.41 14.46
C LEU A 45 16.10 -23.00 13.27
N LEU A 46 14.77 -23.06 13.36
CA LEU A 46 13.85 -23.74 12.42
C LEU A 46 13.84 -23.22 10.95
N ASP A 47 14.85 -22.50 10.46
CA ASP A 47 14.95 -22.16 9.02
C ASP A 47 16.39 -21.88 8.51
N GLY A 48 17.44 -22.05 9.31
CA GLY A 48 18.82 -21.86 8.82
C GLY A 48 19.19 -20.45 8.29
N THR A 49 18.28 -19.47 8.34
CA THR A 49 18.56 -18.06 8.03
C THR A 49 19.45 -17.47 9.12
N PRO A 50 20.62 -16.90 8.79
CA PRO A 50 21.45 -16.18 9.77
C PRO A 50 20.66 -15.05 10.42
N MET A 51 20.89 -14.82 11.72
CA MET A 51 20.19 -13.80 12.51
C MET A 51 20.33 -12.40 11.88
N ASP A 52 21.51 -12.09 11.35
CA ASP A 52 21.82 -10.82 10.68
C ASP A 52 20.95 -10.58 9.43
N GLN A 53 20.60 -11.64 8.71
CA GLN A 53 19.80 -11.55 7.49
C GLN A 53 18.32 -11.32 7.81
N ARG A 54 17.81 -11.91 8.90
CA ARG A 54 16.45 -11.64 9.38
C ARG A 54 16.26 -10.20 9.83
N GLU A 55 17.26 -9.62 10.51
CA GLU A 55 17.21 -8.22 10.94
C GLU A 55 17.28 -7.26 9.75
N GLN A 56 18.14 -7.54 8.75
CA GLN A 56 18.18 -6.77 7.50
C GLN A 56 16.85 -6.83 6.76
N ASP A 57 16.27 -8.02 6.59
CA ASP A 57 14.99 -8.15 5.92
C ASP A 57 13.86 -7.47 6.72
N ALA A 58 13.91 -7.45 8.06
CA ALA A 58 12.95 -6.70 8.86
C ALA A 58 13.06 -5.17 8.64
N GLN A 59 14.29 -4.66 8.49
CA GLN A 59 14.52 -3.25 8.18
C GLN A 59 13.99 -2.87 6.79
N ILE A 60 14.26 -3.71 5.77
CA ILE A 60 13.76 -3.49 4.40
C ILE A 60 12.23 -3.44 4.38
N TYR A 61 11.56 -4.36 5.08
CA TYR A 61 10.09 -4.37 5.15
C TYR A 61 9.52 -3.11 5.81
N ARG A 62 10.12 -2.64 6.92
CA ARG A 62 9.71 -1.39 7.57
C ARG A 62 9.92 -0.17 6.67
N ALA A 63 11.02 -0.14 5.93
CA ALA A 63 11.30 0.91 4.96
C ALA A 63 10.23 0.92 3.85
N TYR A 64 9.94 -0.25 3.27
CA TYR A 64 8.88 -0.41 2.26
C TYR A 64 7.51 0.02 2.79
N GLY A 65 7.13 -0.38 4.00
CA GLY A 65 5.86 0.03 4.60
C GLY A 65 5.77 1.55 4.81
N THR A 66 6.88 2.18 5.21
CA THR A 66 6.97 3.64 5.35
C THR A 66 6.83 4.34 3.99
N PHE A 67 7.51 3.82 2.98
CA PHE A 67 7.43 4.33 1.62
C PHE A 67 6.00 4.21 1.07
N ILE A 68 5.38 3.03 1.15
CA ILE A 68 4.02 2.80 0.64
C ILE A 68 3.02 3.74 1.31
N SER A 69 3.06 3.87 2.65
CA SER A 69 2.19 4.79 3.38
C SER A 69 2.40 6.26 2.98
N LYS A 70 3.63 6.66 2.67
CA LYS A 70 3.91 8.00 2.13
C LYS A 70 3.37 8.14 0.70
N HIS A 71 3.64 7.17 -0.15
CA HIS A 71 3.26 7.19 -1.57
C HIS A 71 1.74 7.23 -1.75
N THR A 72 0.98 6.43 -1.00
CA THR A 72 -0.50 6.50 -1.03
C THR A 72 -0.99 7.88 -0.63
N ARG A 73 -0.40 8.51 0.40
CA ARG A 73 -0.76 9.88 0.79
C ARG A 73 -0.39 10.89 -0.29
N ASP A 74 0.73 10.70 -0.98
CA ASP A 74 1.11 11.56 -2.09
C ASP A 74 0.13 11.41 -3.28
N VAL A 75 -0.34 10.19 -3.58
CA VAL A 75 -1.40 9.95 -4.58
C VAL A 75 -2.73 10.56 -4.14
N GLN A 76 -3.11 10.48 -2.87
CA GLN A 76 -4.31 11.15 -2.35
C GLN A 76 -4.19 12.67 -2.47
N LYS A 77 -3.02 13.24 -2.18
CA LYS A 77 -2.76 14.67 -2.33
C LYS A 77 -2.92 15.12 -3.79
N LEU A 78 -2.61 14.29 -4.79
CA LEU A 78 -2.89 14.63 -6.20
C LEU A 78 -4.37 14.90 -6.44
N ASN A 79 -5.27 14.15 -5.80
CA ASN A 79 -6.71 14.40 -5.88
C ASN A 79 -7.08 15.80 -5.38
N ASP A 80 -6.53 16.16 -4.21
CA ASP A 80 -6.78 17.45 -3.57
C ASP A 80 -6.24 18.60 -4.43
N LEU A 81 -5.12 18.38 -5.14
CA LEU A 81 -4.48 19.35 -6.01
C LEU A 81 -5.18 19.51 -7.37
N LEU A 82 -5.78 18.44 -7.91
CA LEU A 82 -6.57 18.49 -9.15
C LEU A 82 -7.94 19.16 -8.92
N GLY A 83 -8.44 19.18 -7.69
CA GLY A 83 -9.72 19.83 -7.34
C GLY A 83 -10.95 19.12 -7.94
N GLU A 84 -12.15 19.67 -7.70
CA GLU A 84 -13.42 19.09 -8.17
C GLU A 84 -13.65 19.26 -9.68
N GLU A 85 -12.98 20.22 -10.32
CA GLU A 85 -13.10 20.51 -11.76
C GLU A 85 -11.86 20.09 -12.58
N GLY A 86 -10.90 19.38 -11.97
CA GLY A 86 -9.70 18.93 -12.68
C GLY A 86 -8.75 20.08 -13.07
N GLU A 87 -8.76 21.18 -12.33
CA GLU A 87 -7.88 22.32 -12.58
C GLU A 87 -6.43 21.93 -12.32
N VAL A 88 -5.68 21.75 -13.41
CA VAL A 88 -4.25 21.47 -13.35
C VAL A 88 -3.48 22.75 -12.99
N SER A 89 -2.60 22.66 -12.00
CA SER A 89 -1.74 23.76 -11.56
C SER A 89 -0.26 23.38 -11.59
N HIS A 90 0.63 24.37 -11.48
CA HIS A 90 2.07 24.10 -11.34
C HIS A 90 2.39 23.26 -10.08
N GLU A 91 1.55 23.32 -9.03
CA GLU A 91 1.73 22.50 -7.83
C GLU A 91 1.52 21.01 -8.12
N VAL A 92 0.61 20.65 -9.03
CA VAL A 92 0.42 19.27 -9.50
C VAL A 92 1.71 18.77 -10.15
N SER A 93 2.31 19.56 -11.04
CA SER A 93 3.55 19.22 -11.73
C SER A 93 4.73 19.03 -10.76
N GLU A 94 4.92 19.94 -9.81
CA GLU A 94 5.97 19.84 -8.79
C GLU A 94 5.80 18.59 -7.91
N HIS A 95 4.56 18.30 -7.52
CA HIS A 95 4.26 17.13 -6.69
C HIS A 95 4.50 15.82 -7.47
N LEU A 96 4.11 15.75 -8.74
CA LEU A 96 4.41 14.59 -9.60
C LEU A 96 5.91 14.39 -9.80
N GLN A 97 6.70 15.46 -9.96
CA GLN A 97 8.17 15.35 -10.06
C GLN A 97 8.79 14.75 -8.80
N LYS A 98 8.29 15.15 -7.63
CA LYS A 98 8.73 14.57 -6.36
C LYS A 98 8.35 13.09 -6.26
N MET A 99 7.11 12.73 -6.60
CA MET A 99 6.65 11.34 -6.59
C MET A 99 7.45 10.47 -7.55
N SER A 100 7.71 10.95 -8.77
CA SER A 100 8.53 10.23 -9.76
C SER A 100 9.91 9.91 -9.19
N LYS A 101 10.58 10.91 -8.58
CA LYS A 101 11.89 10.72 -7.96
C LYS A 101 11.85 9.72 -6.81
N ASP A 102 10.83 9.78 -5.96
CA ASP A 102 10.70 8.88 -4.82
C ASP A 102 10.47 7.43 -5.28
N VAL A 103 9.66 7.21 -6.31
CA VAL A 103 9.45 5.88 -6.92
C VAL A 103 10.71 5.37 -7.61
N ASP A 104 11.40 6.20 -8.38
CA ASP A 104 12.65 5.86 -9.06
C ASP A 104 13.73 5.40 -8.06
N GLN A 105 13.90 6.15 -6.97
CA GLN A 105 14.80 5.79 -5.88
C GLN A 105 14.42 4.44 -5.24
N GLN A 106 13.13 4.19 -5.05
CA GLN A 106 12.65 2.94 -4.48
C GLN A 106 12.85 1.74 -5.42
N LEU A 107 12.78 1.96 -6.75
CA LEU A 107 13.02 0.95 -7.77
C LEU A 107 14.50 0.55 -7.88
N ASP A 108 15.42 1.45 -7.54
CA ASP A 108 16.87 1.16 -7.50
C ASP A 108 17.28 0.31 -6.27
N GLU A 109 16.41 0.17 -5.27
CA GLU A 109 16.72 -0.61 -4.07
C GLU A 109 16.74 -2.11 -4.36
N LYS A 110 17.76 -2.80 -3.81
CA LYS A 110 17.80 -4.26 -3.82
C LYS A 110 16.75 -4.79 -2.85
N ILE A 111 15.84 -5.62 -3.35
CA ILE A 111 14.76 -6.20 -2.57
C ILE A 111 14.81 -7.73 -2.50
N PRO A 112 14.28 -8.33 -1.43
CA PRO A 112 14.01 -9.75 -1.38
C PRO A 112 12.88 -10.14 -2.34
N ASN A 113 12.91 -11.37 -2.84
CA ASN A 113 11.92 -11.91 -3.81
C ASN A 113 10.47 -11.79 -3.32
N SER A 114 10.25 -11.81 -2.00
CA SER A 114 8.93 -11.66 -1.38
C SER A 114 8.31 -10.27 -1.58
N LEU A 115 9.13 -9.25 -1.88
CA LEU A 115 8.66 -7.90 -2.20
C LEU A 115 8.63 -7.63 -3.71
N GLN A 116 9.04 -8.58 -4.57
CA GLN A 116 9.06 -8.39 -6.02
C GLN A 116 7.71 -7.95 -6.61
N PRO A 117 6.55 -8.49 -6.16
CA PRO A 117 5.25 -8.02 -6.65
C PRO A 117 4.99 -6.53 -6.39
N LEU A 118 5.54 -5.95 -5.32
CA LEU A 118 5.42 -4.52 -5.02
C LEU A 118 6.28 -3.70 -5.97
N HIS A 119 7.49 -4.17 -6.25
CA HIS A 119 8.42 -3.55 -7.19
C HIS A 119 7.84 -3.52 -8.62
N ASP A 120 7.19 -4.61 -9.03
CA ASP A 120 6.51 -4.69 -10.32
C ASP A 120 5.37 -3.66 -10.44
N ILE A 121 4.63 -3.41 -9.35
CA ILE A 121 3.59 -2.37 -9.31
C ILE A 121 4.23 -0.98 -9.42
N LEU A 122 5.32 -0.73 -8.69
CA LEU A 122 6.04 0.55 -8.74
C LEU A 122 6.60 0.85 -10.14
N ALA A 123 7.07 -0.18 -10.85
CA ALA A 123 7.56 -0.04 -12.23
C ALA A 123 6.45 0.34 -13.21
N VAL A 124 5.20 -0.07 -12.95
CA VAL A 124 4.04 0.43 -13.71
C VAL A 124 3.72 1.87 -13.31
N GLN A 125 3.70 2.16 -12.01
CA GLN A 125 3.37 3.49 -11.50
C GLN A 125 4.32 4.58 -12.00
N ILE A 126 5.63 4.34 -12.10
CA ILE A 126 6.54 5.36 -12.63
C ILE A 126 6.18 5.77 -14.06
N THR A 127 5.67 4.83 -14.87
CA THR A 127 5.20 5.10 -16.23
C THR A 127 3.92 5.95 -16.23
N GLU A 128 2.99 5.66 -15.32
CA GLU A 128 1.77 6.45 -15.14
C GLU A 128 2.07 7.86 -14.60
N ILE A 129 3.02 8.00 -13.66
CA ILE A 129 3.46 9.32 -13.17
C ILE A 129 4.02 10.15 -14.32
N SER A 130 4.91 9.58 -15.13
CA SER A 130 5.49 10.31 -16.28
C SER A 130 4.43 10.68 -17.32
N SER A 131 3.48 9.79 -17.62
CA SER A 131 2.40 10.08 -18.56
C SER A 131 1.45 11.18 -18.04
N MET A 132 1.19 11.18 -16.73
CA MET A 132 0.43 12.23 -16.09
C MET A 132 1.17 13.58 -16.12
N GLN A 133 2.49 13.58 -15.90
CA GLN A 133 3.32 14.79 -16.00
C GLN A 133 3.25 15.42 -17.39
N GLU A 134 3.39 14.61 -18.44
CA GLU A 134 3.27 15.09 -19.83
C GLU A 134 1.86 15.67 -20.07
N SER A 135 0.81 14.97 -19.63
CA SER A 135 -0.57 15.44 -19.75
C SER A 135 -0.82 16.77 -19.01
N VAL A 136 -0.26 16.90 -17.80
CA VAL A 136 -0.32 18.10 -16.96
C VAL A 136 0.42 19.27 -17.61
N GLU A 137 1.62 19.03 -18.14
CA GLU A 137 2.41 20.05 -18.82
C GLU A 137 1.72 20.54 -20.09
N ASP A 138 1.15 19.63 -20.89
CA ASP A 138 0.38 19.98 -22.09
C ASP A 138 -0.90 20.75 -21.74
N CYS A 139 -1.60 20.36 -20.68
CA CYS A 139 -2.78 21.08 -20.17
C CYS A 139 -2.41 22.53 -19.77
N LEU A 140 -1.33 22.71 -19.00
CA LEU A 140 -0.86 24.02 -18.53
C LEU A 140 -0.35 24.93 -19.67
N ASN A 141 0.42 24.38 -20.60
CA ASN A 141 1.12 25.16 -21.61
C ASN A 141 0.30 25.40 -22.88
N ALA A 142 -0.50 24.42 -23.30
CA ALA A 142 -1.26 24.46 -24.54
C ALA A 142 -2.76 24.72 -24.33
N GLY A 143 -3.26 24.65 -23.08
CA GLY A 143 -4.69 24.81 -22.79
C GLY A 143 -5.55 23.77 -23.51
N VAL A 144 -5.01 22.56 -23.70
CA VAL A 144 -5.67 21.50 -24.45
C VAL A 144 -6.54 20.70 -23.47
N ASP A 145 -7.86 20.91 -23.51
CA ASP A 145 -8.83 20.22 -22.65
C ASP A 145 -8.67 18.69 -22.65
N ALA A 146 -8.31 18.11 -23.81
CA ALA A 146 -8.06 16.68 -23.95
C ALA A 146 -6.87 16.19 -23.12
N SER A 147 -5.84 17.04 -22.92
CA SER A 147 -4.69 16.72 -22.08
C SER A 147 -5.04 16.79 -20.60
N CYS A 148 -5.93 17.70 -20.19
CA CYS A 148 -6.44 17.75 -18.82
C CYS A 148 -7.28 16.49 -18.51
N SER A 149 -8.14 16.04 -19.44
CA SER A 149 -8.88 14.77 -19.33
C SER A 149 -7.95 13.54 -19.29
N SER A 150 -6.82 13.59 -20.01
CA SER A 150 -5.80 12.53 -19.97
C SER A 150 -5.12 12.46 -18.59
N ALA A 151 -4.85 13.61 -17.97
CA ALA A 151 -4.28 13.66 -16.62
C ALA A 151 -5.21 13.01 -15.58
N GLU A 152 -6.53 13.19 -15.68
CA GLU A 152 -7.51 12.51 -14.82
C GLU A 152 -7.47 10.99 -15.00
N LEU A 153 -7.35 10.50 -16.24
CA LEU A 153 -7.24 9.05 -16.50
C LEU A 153 -5.98 8.46 -15.84
N HIS A 154 -4.84 9.12 -16.00
CA HIS A 154 -3.59 8.67 -15.37
C HIS A 154 -3.65 8.75 -13.85
N TYR A 155 -4.31 9.76 -13.29
CA TYR A 155 -4.58 9.85 -11.86
C TYR A 155 -5.37 8.62 -11.36
N GLU A 156 -6.44 8.23 -12.06
CA GLU A 156 -7.25 7.07 -11.68
C GLU A 156 -6.46 5.74 -11.74
N ASN A 157 -5.56 5.60 -12.71
CA ASN A 157 -4.62 4.48 -12.76
C ASN A 157 -3.68 4.50 -11.55
N LEU A 158 -3.06 5.64 -11.24
CA LEU A 158 -2.17 5.80 -10.08
C LEU A 158 -2.87 5.46 -8.77
N ARG A 159 -4.12 5.91 -8.61
CA ARG A 159 -4.98 5.61 -7.45
C ARG A 159 -5.26 4.12 -7.33
N THR A 160 -5.60 3.48 -8.44
CA THR A 160 -5.85 2.03 -8.49
C THR A 160 -4.60 1.24 -8.10
N ASP A 161 -3.44 1.62 -8.65
CA ASP A 161 -2.17 0.95 -8.35
C ASP A 161 -1.68 1.23 -6.93
N ALA A 162 -1.94 2.40 -6.36
CA ALA A 162 -1.62 2.69 -4.97
C ALA A 162 -2.41 1.79 -4.01
N ASN A 163 -3.71 1.62 -4.27
CA ASN A 163 -4.53 0.66 -3.51
C ASN A 163 -4.01 -0.78 -3.69
N ARG A 164 -3.59 -1.15 -4.91
CA ARG A 164 -3.03 -2.48 -5.17
C ARG A 164 -1.71 -2.69 -4.43
N LEU A 165 -0.87 -1.65 -4.36
CA LEU A 165 0.41 -1.66 -3.65
C LEU A 165 0.20 -1.89 -2.14
N GLU A 166 -0.74 -1.15 -1.52
CA GLU A 166 -1.11 -1.34 -0.11
C GLU A 166 -1.62 -2.76 0.17
N ASN A 167 -2.60 -3.22 -0.62
CA ASN A 167 -3.17 -4.56 -0.44
C ASN A 167 -2.14 -5.67 -0.62
N THR A 168 -1.18 -5.49 -1.55
CA THR A 168 -0.11 -6.46 -1.79
C THR A 168 0.88 -6.46 -0.62
N PHE A 169 1.17 -5.30 -0.03
CA PHE A 169 2.10 -5.19 1.10
C PHE A 169 1.51 -5.80 2.36
N GLU A 170 0.23 -5.54 2.65
CA GLU A 170 -0.48 -6.17 3.77
C GLU A 170 -0.50 -7.71 3.66
N GLN A 171 -0.67 -8.24 2.44
CA GLN A 171 -0.59 -9.69 2.20
C GLN A 171 0.82 -10.24 2.35
N ALA A 172 1.85 -9.49 1.93
CA ALA A 172 3.25 -9.89 2.11
C ALA A 172 3.67 -9.91 3.59
N ASP A 173 3.13 -8.99 4.40
CA ASP A 173 3.39 -8.92 5.85
C ASP A 173 2.69 -10.06 6.63
N PHE A 174 1.52 -10.51 6.17
CA PHE A 174 0.79 -11.63 6.79
C PHE A 174 1.53 -12.98 6.73
N HIS A 175 2.46 -13.14 5.79
CA HIS A 175 3.31 -14.33 5.70
C HIS A 175 4.48 -14.34 6.71
N ARG A 176 4.53 -13.35 7.62
CA ARG A 176 5.58 -13.20 8.65
C ARG A 176 5.10 -13.31 10.10
N ALA A 177 3.81 -13.56 10.35
CA ALA A 177 3.35 -13.83 11.72
C ALA A 177 3.96 -15.16 12.24
N PRO A 178 4.49 -15.18 13.49
CA PRO A 178 5.25 -16.30 14.06
C PRO A 178 4.46 -17.62 14.18
#